data_AF-A0A378VVJ9-F1
#
_entry.id   AF-A0A378VVJ9-F1
#
_cell.length_a   1.000
_cell.length_b   1.000
_cell.length_c   1.000
_cell.angle_alpha   90.00
_cell.angle_beta   90.00
_cell.angle_gamma   90.00
#
_symmetry.space_group_name_H-M   'P 1'
#
loop_
_entity.id
_entity.type
_entity.pdbx_description
1 polymer ?
#
loop_
_entity_poly.entity_id
_entity_poly.type
_entity_poly.pdbx_seq_one_letter_code
_entity_poly.pdbx_strand_id
1 'polypeptide(L)'
;MKFTKHPVWAMAFRPFYSLAALYGALSVLLWGFGYTGTHELSGFYWHAHEMIWGYAGLVVIAFLLTAVATWTGQPPTRAAFWSA
;
A
#
# COMPACT_ATOMS: atom_id res chain seq x y z
N MET A 1 7.10 26.38 -0.63
CA MET A 1 5.76 25.76 -0.48
C MET A 1 5.86 24.64 0.55
N LYS A 2 5.17 24.79 1.70
CA LYS A 2 5.31 23.96 2.92
C LYS A 2 4.45 22.66 2.87
N PHE A 3 4.58 21.83 1.83
CA PHE A 3 3.79 20.59 1.72
C PHE A 3 4.27 19.45 2.64
N THR A 4 5.48 19.56 3.20
CA THR A 4 6.17 18.49 3.94
C THR A 4 5.76 18.32 5.41
N LYS A 5 4.97 19.24 5.99
CA LYS A 5 4.44 19.11 7.36
C LYS A 5 3.06 18.45 7.43
N HIS A 6 2.50 17.98 6.32
CA HIS A 6 1.19 17.36 6.36
C HIS A 6 1.29 16.04 7.13
N PRO A 7 0.36 15.75 8.07
CA PRO A 7 0.44 14.57 8.93
C PRO A 7 0.38 13.23 8.16
N VAL A 8 0.10 13.29 6.86
CA VAL A 8 0.15 12.18 5.88
C VAL A 8 1.60 11.79 5.54
N TRP A 9 2.57 12.70 5.69
CA TRP A 9 4.00 12.50 5.39
C TRP A 9 4.88 12.47 6.66
N ALA A 10 4.32 12.83 7.81
CA ALA A 10 5.06 13.02 9.07
C ALA A 10 5.53 11.71 9.74
N MET A 11 4.99 10.57 9.31
CA MET A 11 5.33 9.26 9.82
C MET A 11 5.39 8.33 8.61
N ALA A 12 6.41 7.49 8.50
CA ALA A 12 6.60 6.49 7.43
C ALA A 12 5.40 5.51 7.23
N PHE A 13 4.36 5.65 8.03
CA PHE A 13 3.22 4.78 8.20
C PHE A 13 2.08 5.04 7.20
N ARG A 14 1.87 6.27 6.73
CA ARG A 14 0.62 6.62 6.01
C ARG A 14 0.64 6.49 4.48
N PRO A 15 1.77 6.65 3.75
CA PRO A 15 1.73 6.54 2.30
C PRO A 15 1.44 5.10 1.85
N PHE A 16 1.97 4.08 2.52
CA PHE A 16 1.72 2.69 2.13
C PHE A 16 0.27 2.25 2.35
N TYR A 17 -0.38 2.64 3.45
CA TYR A 17 -1.82 2.41 3.62
C TYR A 17 -2.67 3.17 2.58
N SER A 18 -2.26 4.39 2.22
CA SER A 18 -2.94 5.18 1.17
C SER A 18 -2.76 4.53 -0.20
N LEU A 19 -1.58 4.00 -0.50
CA LEU A 19 -1.30 3.24 -1.72
C LEU A 19 -2.07 1.92 -1.76
N ALA A 20 -2.19 1.21 -0.63
CA ALA A 20 -3.00 0.00 -0.54
C ALA A 20 -4.49 0.29 -0.79
N ALA A 21 -5.02 1.38 -0.21
CA ALA A 21 -6.39 1.83 -0.47
C ALA A 21 -6.61 2.21 -1.94
N LEU A 22 -5.66 2.94 -2.54
CA LEU A 22 -5.72 3.31 -3.95
C LEU A 22 -5.64 2.08 -4.86
N TYR A 23 -4.74 1.13 -4.56
CA TYR A 23 -4.60 -0.11 -5.30
C TYR A 23 -5.89 -0.95 -5.24
N GLY A 24 -6.48 -1.10 -4.04
CA GLY A 24 -7.75 -1.80 -3.89
C GLY A 24 -8.88 -1.14 -4.68
N ALA A 25 -8.99 0.20 -4.62
CA ALA A 25 -9.98 0.94 -5.40
C ALA A 25 -9.77 0.74 -6.92
N LEU A 26 -8.53 0.83 -7.39
CA LEU A 26 -8.21 0.63 -8.81
C LEU A 26 -8.49 -0.81 -9.28
N SER A 27 -8.15 -1.83 -8.49
CA SER A 27 -8.39 -3.22 -8.89
C SER A 27 -9.89 -3.57 -8.88
N VAL A 28 -10.68 -3.06 -7.93
CA VAL A 28 -12.15 -3.19 -7.96
C VAL A 28 -12.74 -2.49 -9.18
N LEU A 29 -12.27 -1.29 -9.52
CA LEU A 29 -12.71 -0.58 -10.71
C LEU A 29 -12.34 -1.34 -11.99
N LEU A 30 -11.10 -1.82 -12.10
CA LEU A 30 -10.60 -2.56 -13.26
C LEU A 30 -11.46 -3.80 -13.52
N TRP A 31 -11.80 -4.53 -12.45
CA TRP A 31 -12.68 -5.69 -12.55
C TRP A 31 -14.13 -5.30 -12.90
N GLY A 32 -14.66 -4.24 -12.29
CA GLY A 32 -16.00 -3.72 -12.57
C GLY A 32 -16.20 -3.22 -14.01
N PHE A 33 -15.14 -2.73 -14.66
CA PHE A 33 -15.14 -2.37 -16.07
C PHE A 33 -15.04 -3.57 -17.03
N GLY A 34 -15.07 -4.80 -16.51
CA GLY A 34 -15.13 -6.01 -17.31
C GLY A 34 -13.77 -6.57 -17.70
N TYR A 35 -12.69 -6.24 -16.96
CA TYR A 35 -11.40 -6.87 -17.19
C TYR A 35 -11.44 -8.36 -16.79
N THR A 36 -11.41 -9.24 -17.78
CA THR A 36 -11.57 -10.70 -17.60
C THR A 36 -10.24 -11.44 -17.41
N GLY A 37 -9.16 -10.76 -17.03
CA GLY A 37 -7.85 -11.37 -16.83
C GLY A 37 -7.07 -11.59 -18.13
N THR A 38 -6.12 -12.52 -18.09
CA THR A 38 -5.24 -12.87 -19.23
C THR A 38 -5.56 -14.28 -19.75
N HIS A 39 -4.99 -14.67 -20.89
CA HIS A 39 -5.18 -16.03 -21.43
C HIS A 39 -4.75 -17.15 -20.46
N GLU A 40 -3.81 -16.86 -19.56
CA GLU A 40 -3.26 -17.81 -18.57
C GLU A 40 -4.12 -17.90 -17.30
N LEU A 41 -4.91 -16.86 -16.99
CA LEU A 41 -5.68 -16.73 -15.75
C LEU A 41 -7.06 -16.16 -16.05
N SER A 42 -8.10 -16.99 -15.87
CA SER A 42 -9.49 -16.54 -16.01
C SER A 42 -9.81 -15.38 -15.06
N GLY A 43 -10.76 -14.53 -15.43
CA GLY A 43 -11.00 -13.25 -14.74
C GLY A 43 -11.25 -13.35 -13.24
N PHE A 44 -11.85 -14.45 -12.76
CA PHE A 44 -12.02 -14.68 -11.33
C PHE A 44 -10.70 -14.97 -10.63
N TYR A 45 -9.86 -15.86 -11.18
CA TYR A 45 -8.56 -16.19 -10.61
C TYR A 45 -7.58 -15.03 -10.71
N TRP A 46 -7.66 -14.25 -11.80
CA TRP A 46 -6.90 -13.02 -11.95
C TRP A 46 -7.25 -12.01 -10.84
N HIS A 47 -8.55 -11.73 -10.64
CA HIS A 47 -8.99 -10.80 -9.60
C HIS A 47 -8.60 -11.27 -8.18
N ALA A 48 -8.76 -12.57 -7.91
CA ALA A 48 -8.32 -13.16 -6.64
C ALA A 48 -6.80 -13.01 -6.44
N HIS A 49 -6.01 -13.22 -7.50
CA HIS A 49 -4.56 -13.03 -7.46
C HIS A 49 -4.16 -11.59 -7.14
N GLU A 50 -4.80 -10.60 -7.78
CA GLU A 50 -4.58 -9.18 -7.50
C GLU A 50 -4.91 -8.81 -6.04
N MET A 51 -6.01 -9.34 -5.49
CA MET A 51 -6.43 -9.06 -4.11
C MET A 51 -5.50 -9.72 -3.07
N ILE A 52 -5.08 -10.96 -3.31
CA ILE A 52 -4.24 -11.71 -2.36
C ILE A 52 -2.79 -11.21 -2.39
N TRP A 53 -2.19 -11.09 -3.58
CA TRP A 53 -0.77 -10.78 -3.68
C TRP A 53 -0.49 -9.28 -3.79
N GLY A 54 -1.37 -8.54 -4.46
CA GLY A 54 -1.26 -7.08 -4.58
C GLY A 54 -1.76 -6.37 -3.32
N TYR A 55 -3.06 -6.45 -3.05
CA TYR A 55 -3.68 -5.69 -1.95
C TYR A 55 -3.24 -6.19 -0.57
N ALA A 56 -3.45 -7.47 -0.26
CA ALA A 56 -3.08 -7.99 1.06
C ALA A 56 -1.56 -7.95 1.28
N GLY A 57 -0.76 -8.18 0.24
CA GLY A 57 0.70 -7.99 0.28
C GLY A 57 1.12 -6.58 0.68
N LEU A 58 0.54 -5.55 0.04
CA LEU A 58 0.79 -4.14 0.41
C LEU A 58 0.38 -3.84 1.86
N VAL A 59 -0.75 -4.36 2.31
CA VAL A 59 -1.22 -4.20 3.70
C VAL A 59 -0.26 -4.87 4.69
N VAL A 60 0.22 -6.08 4.40
CA VAL A 60 1.20 -6.78 5.24
C VAL A 60 2.51 -5.98 5.32
N ILE A 61 3.02 -5.48 4.19
CA ILE A 61 4.24 -4.65 4.18
C ILE A 61 4.04 -3.38 5.02
N ALA A 62 2.91 -2.69 4.83
CA ALA A 62 2.57 -1.48 5.59
C ALA A 62 2.47 -1.77 7.10
N PHE A 63 1.84 -2.89 7.46
CA PHE A 63 1.72 -3.35 8.84
C PHE A 63 3.07 -3.72 9.43
N LEU A 64 3.92 -4.46 8.73
CA LEU A 64 5.23 -4.88 9.25
C LEU A 64 6.15 -3.68 9.46
N LEU A 65 6.18 -2.72 8.53
CA LEU A 65 6.93 -1.47 8.70
C LEU A 65 6.45 -0.68 9.94
N THR A 66 5.15 -0.77 10.23
CA THR A 66 4.52 -0.13 11.40
C THR A 66 4.84 -0.87 12.70
N ALA A 67 4.68 -2.18 12.69
CA ALA A 67 4.85 -3.06 13.84
C ALA A 67 6.32 -3.15 14.27
N VAL A 68 7.25 -3.19 13.31
CA VAL A 68 8.69 -3.28 13.61
C VAL A 68 9.16 -2.09 14.43
N ALA A 69 8.80 -0.85 14.07
CA ALA A 69 9.17 0.34 14.85
C ALA A 69 8.61 0.27 16.28
N THR A 70 7.39 -0.25 16.44
CA THR A 70 6.72 -0.42 17.74
C THR A 70 7.39 -1.49 18.59
N TRP A 71 7.75 -2.64 18.00
CA TRP A 71 8.34 -3.78 18.72
C TRP A 71 9.83 -3.60 19.02
N THR A 72 10.56 -2.88 18.18
CA THR A 72 12.00 -2.64 18.38
C THR A 72 12.32 -1.44 19.28
N GLY A 73 11.30 -0.64 19.64
CA GLY A 73 11.48 0.58 20.40
C GLY A 73 12.33 1.64 19.70
N GLN A 74 12.64 1.45 18.41
CA GLN A 74 13.37 2.42 17.61
C GLN A 74 12.41 3.54 17.20
N PRO A 75 12.85 4.82 17.25
CA PRO A 75 12.05 5.89 16.68
C PRO A 75 11.79 5.53 15.22
N PRO A 76 10.53 5.54 14.76
CA PRO A 76 10.25 5.21 13.38
C PRO A 76 11.10 6.10 12.51
N THR A 77 11.74 5.51 11.50
CA THR A 77 12.62 6.22 10.57
C THR A 77 11.85 7.42 10.04
N ARG A 78 12.04 8.58 10.67
CA ARG A 78 11.59 9.87 10.16
C ARG A 78 12.18 9.89 8.77
N ALA A 79 11.37 10.10 7.75
CA ALA A 79 11.83 10.07 6.38
C ALA A 79 13.02 11.03 6.24
N ALA A 80 14.24 10.50 6.41
CA ALA A 80 15.47 11.25 6.58
C ALA A 80 16.03 11.67 5.21
N PHE A 81 15.16 11.77 4.22
CA PHE A 81 15.50 12.25 2.90
C PHE A 81 15.49 13.78 2.82
N TRP A 82 15.07 14.48 3.89
CA TRP A 82 15.03 15.95 3.95
C TRP A 82 15.55 16.54 5.27
N SER A 83 16.51 15.87 5.92
CA SER A 83 17.24 16.45 7.06
C SER A 83 18.70 16.70 6.71
N ALA A 84 18.91 17.39 5.59
CA ALA A 84 20.13 18.13 5.27
C ALA A 84 19.74 19.59 5.02
#